data_AF-A0A413IWJ9-F1
#
_entry.id   AF-A0A413IWJ9-F1
#
_cell.length_a   1.000
_cell.length_b   1.000
_cell.length_c   1.000
_cell.angle_alpha   90.00
_cell.angle_beta   90.00
_cell.angle_gamma   90.00
#
_symmetry.space_group_name_H-M   'P 1'
#
loop_
_entity.id
_entity.type
_entity.pdbx_description
1 polymer ?
#
loop_
_entity_poly.entity_id
_entity_poly.type
_entity_poly.pdbx_seq_one_letter_code
_entity_poly.pdbx_strand_id
1 'polypeptide(L)'
;MKNNYKLLYSIATRYYHTNNLEAAKILYEELVSNNIIPEFEFDVDLWNEIGAKHGAWMFFKDSMWDKCDAEEKELIQVLSRLYVRFMKYEE
;
A
#
# COMPACT_ATOMS: atom_id res chain seq x y z
N MET A 1 -10.09 1.89 18.03
CA MET A 1 -8.95 1.05 18.41
C MET A 1 -7.74 1.96 18.52
N LYS A 2 -7.01 1.99 19.65
CA LYS A 2 -5.78 2.79 19.71
C LYS A 2 -4.71 2.12 18.83
N ASN A 3 -4.21 2.89 17.87
CA ASN A 3 -3.38 2.55 16.71
C ASN A 3 -2.33 1.44 16.94
N ASN A 4 -2.56 0.28 16.30
CA ASN A 4 -1.55 -0.76 16.09
C ASN A 4 -0.76 -0.55 14.77
N TYR A 5 -0.87 0.63 14.14
CA TYR A 5 -0.22 0.93 12.87
C TYR A 5 1.30 0.73 12.91
N LYS A 6 1.96 1.00 14.05
CA LYS A 6 3.40 0.70 14.20
C LYS A 6 3.74 -0.79 14.08
N LEU A 7 2.90 -1.66 14.65
CA LEU A 7 3.08 -3.11 14.53
C LEU A 7 2.80 -3.56 13.10
N LEU A 8 1.71 -3.09 12.50
CA LEU A 8 1.34 -3.40 11.12
C LEU A 8 2.42 -2.91 10.14
N TYR A 9 2.95 -1.71 10.35
CA TYR A 9 4.07 -1.15 9.60
C TYR A 9 5.30 -2.04 9.70
N SER A 10 5.65 -2.49 10.91
CA SER A 10 6.77 -3.42 11.13
C SER A 10 6.58 -4.76 10.42
N ILE A 11 5.34 -5.26 10.35
CA ILE A 11 5.00 -6.49 9.62
C ILE A 11 5.11 -6.26 8.11
N ALA A 12 4.47 -5.21 7.58
CA ALA A 12 4.53 -4.87 6.15
C ALA A 12 5.97 -4.61 5.68
N THR A 13 6.78 -3.94 6.50
CA THR A 13 8.21 -3.69 6.23
C THR A 13 9.01 -4.99 6.15
N ARG A 14 8.71 -5.97 7.03
CA ARG A 14 9.32 -7.30 6.94
C ARG A 14 8.93 -8.03 5.66
N TYR A 15 7.67 -7.95 5.24
CA TYR A 15 7.23 -8.52 3.97
C TYR A 15 7.90 -7.87 2.78
N TYR A 16 8.08 -6.55 2.80
CA TYR A 16 8.86 -5.81 1.80
C TYR A 16 10.30 -6.32 1.69
N HIS A 17 11.02 -6.42 2.80
CA HIS A 17 12.42 -6.86 2.80
C HIS A 17 12.61 -8.34 2.46
N THR A 18 11.63 -9.19 2.77
CA THR A 18 11.67 -10.63 2.47
C THR A 18 11.01 -10.98 1.14
N ASN A 19 10.49 -9.99 0.42
CA ASN A 19 9.72 -10.16 -0.81
C ASN A 19 8.52 -11.12 -0.66
N ASN A 20 7.89 -11.14 0.52
CA ASN A 20 6.74 -12.01 0.79
C ASN A 20 5.44 -11.36 0.29
N LEU A 21 5.27 -11.37 -1.03
CA LEU A 21 4.15 -10.72 -1.71
C LEU A 21 2.78 -11.33 -1.34
N GLU A 22 2.73 -12.64 -1.12
CA GLU A 22 1.50 -13.34 -0.73
C GLU A 22 1.02 -12.88 0.65
N ALA A 23 1.92 -12.83 1.64
CA ALA A 23 1.58 -12.33 2.97
C ALA A 23 1.21 -10.84 2.96
N ALA A 24 1.86 -10.05 2.11
CA ALA A 24 1.53 -8.63 1.93
C ALA A 24 0.12 -8.44 1.35
N LYS A 25 -0.26 -9.27 0.37
CA LYS A 25 -1.60 -9.25 -0.24
C LYS A 25 -2.68 -9.61 0.78
N ILE A 26 -2.49 -10.69 1.54
CA ILE A 26 -3.42 -11.10 2.62
C ILE A 26 -3.55 -9.98 3.65
N LEU A 27 -2.44 -9.39 4.09
CA LEU A 27 -2.47 -8.27 5.04
C LEU A 27 -3.28 -7.08 4.49
N TYR A 28 -3.06 -6.70 3.24
CA TYR A 28 -3.81 -5.62 2.60
C TYR A 28 -5.31 -5.92 2.54
N GLU A 29 -5.70 -7.11 2.07
CA GLU A 29 -7.10 -7.52 1.92
C GLU A 29 -7.84 -7.54 3.27
N GLU A 30 -7.19 -8.03 4.33
CA GLU A 30 -7.75 -8.02 5.70
C GLU A 30 -7.91 -6.60 6.25
N LEU A 31 -6.95 -5.70 6.00
CA LEU A 31 -7.04 -4.32 6.48
C LEU A 31 -8.15 -3.54 5.76
N VAL A 32 -8.33 -3.76 4.46
CA VAL A 32 -9.42 -3.13 3.68
C VAL A 32 -10.77 -3.70 4.10
N SER A 33 -10.92 -5.02 4.20
CA SER A 33 -12.21 -5.66 4.54
C SER A 33 -12.72 -5.29 5.93
N ASN A 34 -11.80 -5.00 6.87
CA ASN A 34 -12.12 -4.55 8.23
C ASN A 34 -12.20 -3.02 8.37
N ASN A 35 -12.14 -2.25 7.27
CA ASN A 35 -12.13 -0.78 7.27
C ASN A 35 -11.02 -0.18 8.16
N ILE A 36 -9.86 -0.82 8.20
CA ILE A 36 -8.67 -0.32 8.93
C ILE A 36 -7.87 0.65 8.05
N ILE A 37 -7.78 0.38 6.74
CA ILE A 37 -7.20 1.29 5.75
C ILE A 37 -8.19 1.42 4.57
N PRO A 38 -8.14 2.52 3.80
CA PRO A 38 -8.92 2.62 2.57
C PRO A 38 -8.43 1.62 1.51
N GLU A 39 -9.35 1.21 0.64
CA GLU A 39 -8.99 0.50 -0.60
C GLU A 39 -8.12 1.39 -1.50
N PHE A 40 -7.12 0.78 -2.13
CA PHE A 40 -6.18 1.49 -2.97
C PHE A 40 -6.77 1.82 -4.35
N GLU A 41 -6.93 3.11 -4.61
CA GLU A 41 -7.31 3.64 -5.92
C GLU A 41 -6.04 4.02 -6.72
N PHE A 42 -5.51 3.06 -7.47
CA PHE A 42 -4.27 3.19 -8.25
C PHE A 42 -4.54 3.39 -9.75
N ASP A 43 -3.93 4.40 -10.35
CA ASP A 43 -4.01 4.71 -11.78
C ASP A 43 -3.04 3.82 -12.58
N VAL A 44 -3.52 2.65 -12.98
CA VAL A 44 -2.76 1.66 -13.76
C VAL A 44 -2.41 2.18 -15.15
N ASP A 45 -3.30 2.94 -15.78
CA ASP A 45 -3.09 3.47 -17.13
C ASP A 45 -1.94 4.48 -17.13
N LEU A 46 -1.96 5.43 -16.20
CA LEU A 46 -0.88 6.40 -16.02
C LEU A 46 0.42 5.73 -15.56
N TRP A 47 0.33 4.70 -14.70
CA TRP A 47 1.49 3.90 -14.30
C TRP A 47 2.16 3.21 -15.50
N ASN A 48 1.39 2.61 -16.40
CA ASN A 48 1.94 1.97 -17.59
C ASN A 48 2.56 2.99 -18.57
N GLU A 49 2.09 4.24 -18.57
CA GLU A 49 2.63 5.30 -19.41
C GLU A 49 3.96 5.88 -18.89
N ILE A 50 4.05 6.18 -17.60
CA ILE A 50 5.18 6.94 -17.02
C ILE A 50 5.73 6.36 -15.70
N GLY A 51 5.11 5.31 -15.15
CA GLY A 51 5.32 4.76 -13.81
C GLY A 51 6.75 4.38 -13.46
N ALA A 52 7.44 3.68 -14.35
CA ALA A 52 8.80 3.19 -14.13
C ALA A 52 9.83 4.30 -13.81
N LYS A 53 9.51 5.58 -14.10
CA LYS A 53 10.40 6.73 -13.85
C LYS A 53 10.06 7.50 -12.57
N HIS A 54 8.96 7.15 -11.90
CA HIS A 54 8.39 7.90 -10.78
C HIS A 54 8.09 6.98 -9.59
N GLY A 55 7.85 7.56 -8.41
CA GLY A 55 7.48 6.78 -7.24
C GLY A 55 6.02 6.33 -7.32
N ALA A 56 5.73 5.06 -6.99
CA ALA A 56 4.38 4.48 -6.99
C ALA A 56 3.32 5.34 -6.28
N TRP A 57 3.71 6.08 -5.25
CA TRP A 57 2.83 6.99 -4.50
C TRP A 57 2.12 8.04 -5.36
N MET A 58 2.71 8.47 -6.49
CA MET A 58 2.12 9.48 -7.39
C MET A 58 0.90 8.97 -8.17
N PHE A 59 0.71 7.66 -8.21
CA PHE A 59 -0.34 7.00 -8.99
C PHE A 59 -1.52 6.58 -8.10
N PHE A 60 -1.43 6.79 -6.78
CA PHE A 60 -2.57 6.62 -5.88
C PHE A 60 -3.33 7.94 -5.79
N LYS A 61 -4.65 7.90 -5.88
CA LYS A 61 -5.48 9.12 -5.80
C LYS A 61 -5.38 9.82 -4.44
N ASP A 62 -5.34 11.16 -4.50
CA ASP A 62 -5.26 12.03 -3.32
C ASP A 62 -6.37 11.79 -2.29
N SER A 63 -7.59 11.50 -2.77
CA SER A 63 -8.78 11.22 -1.95
C SER A 63 -8.61 10.08 -0.95
N MET A 64 -7.64 9.20 -1.18
CA MET A 64 -7.31 8.11 -0.28
C MET A 64 -6.53 8.60 0.95
N TRP A 65 -5.67 9.61 0.79
CA TRP A 65 -4.80 10.16 1.85
C TRP A 65 -5.50 11.16 2.77
N ASP A 66 -6.55 11.82 2.28
CA ASP A 66 -7.32 12.82 3.04
C ASP A 66 -8.02 12.22 4.27
N LYS A 67 -8.22 10.90 4.26
CA LYS A 67 -8.93 10.16 5.32
C LYS A 67 -8.01 9.54 6.36
N CYS A 68 -6.69 9.56 6.13
CA CYS A 68 -5.71 8.83 6.93
C CYS A 68 -4.97 9.73 7.91
N ASP A 69 -4.72 9.22 9.12
CA ASP A 69 -3.81 9.87 10.07
C ASP A 69 -2.33 9.65 9.71
N ALA A 70 -1.41 10.29 10.45
CA ALA A 70 0.01 10.22 10.14
C ALA A 70 0.59 8.79 10.28
N GLU A 71 0.13 8.00 11.25
CA GLU A 71 0.63 6.64 11.49
C GLU A 71 0.07 5.65 10.45
N GLU A 72 -1.18 5.86 10.03
CA GLU A 72 -1.81 5.13 8.95
C GLU A 72 -1.10 5.39 7.61
N LYS A 73 -0.70 6.64 7.35
CA LYS A 73 0.06 7.03 6.15
C LYS A 73 1.39 6.29 6.04
N GLU A 74 2.09 6.05 7.15
CA GLU A 74 3.34 5.28 7.15
C GLU A 74 3.11 3.82 6.71
N LEU A 75 2.06 3.17 7.23
CA LEU A 75 1.69 1.81 6.83
C LEU A 75 1.30 1.76 5.34
N ILE A 76 0.43 2.67 4.90
CA ILE A 76 -0.04 2.75 3.51
C ILE A 76 1.15 2.94 2.56
N GLN A 77 2.14 3.74 2.92
CA GLN A 77 3.32 3.98 2.08
C GLN A 77 4.16 2.72 1.85
N VAL A 78 4.24 1.81 2.82
CA VAL A 78 4.94 0.52 2.64
C VAL A 78 4.09 -0.45 1.85
N LEU A 79 2.80 -0.56 2.18
CA LEU A 79 1.86 -1.42 1.47
C LEU A 79 1.69 -1.02 0.00
N SER A 80 1.74 0.27 -0.34
CA SER A 80 1.59 0.74 -1.73
C SER A 80 2.74 0.28 -2.64
N ARG A 81 3.97 0.22 -2.11
CA ARG A 81 5.13 -0.34 -2.83
C ARG A 81 5.02 -1.84 -3.03
N LEU A 82 4.41 -2.54 -2.08
CA LEU A 82 4.14 -3.97 -2.20
C LEU A 82 2.98 -4.21 -3.17
N TYR A 83 1.97 -3.34 -3.16
CA TYR A 83 0.77 -3.42 -3.98
C TYR A 83 1.07 -3.44 -5.46
N VAL A 84 1.87 -2.50 -5.96
CA VAL A 84 2.26 -2.50 -7.38
C VAL A 84 2.97 -3.79 -7.81
N ARG A 85 3.65 -4.47 -6.87
CA ARG A 85 4.38 -5.72 -7.11
C ARG A 85 3.48 -6.94 -7.05
N PHE A 86 2.63 -7.07 -6.02
CA PHE A 86 1.72 -8.21 -5.90
C PHE A 86 0.53 -8.15 -6.85
N MET A 87 0.16 -6.95 -7.33
CA MET A 87 -0.81 -6.75 -8.41
C MET A 87 -0.18 -6.92 -9.80
N LYS A 88 1.15 -7.09 -9.88
CA LYS A 88 1.92 -7.27 -11.12
C LYS A 88 1.87 -6.07 -12.08
N TYR A 89 1.87 -4.86 -11.55
CA TYR A 89 2.01 -3.64 -12.35
C TYR A 89 3.48 -3.35 -12.70
N GLU A 90 4.43 -3.91 -11.96
CA GLU A 90 5.89 -3.75 -12.15
C GLU A 90 6.56 -4.87 -12.99
N GLU A 91 5.83 -5.62 -13.83
CA GLU A 91 6.43 -6.68 -14.68
C GLU A 91 7.40 -6.15 -15.76
#